data_AF-A0A817JIJ7-F1
#
_entry.id   AF-A0A817JIJ7-F1
#
_cell.length_a   1.000
_cell.length_b   1.000
_cell.length_c   1.000
_cell.angle_alpha   90.00
_cell.angle_beta   90.00
_cell.angle_gamma   90.00
#
_symmetry.space_group_name_H-M   'P 1'
#
loop_
_entity.id
_entity.type
_entity.pdbx_description
1 polymer ?
#
loop_
_entity_poly.entity_id
_entity_poly.type
_entity_poly.pdbx_seq_one_letter_code
_entity_poly.pdbx_strand_id
1 'polypeptide(L)'
;APALLVAKHDGSWRMVVDYKKLNNITIKDNHPLPNMEQAIPVLGGGYKFFSKLDMKSGFWQIPIKEEDKYKTTFNTPDGLYE
;
A
#
# COMPACT_ATOMS: atom_id res chain seq x y z
N ALA A 1 14.53 8.21 -1.15
CA ALA A 1 13.45 8.75 -2.01
C ALA A 1 12.91 10.06 -1.42
N PRO A 2 12.52 11.07 -2.20
CA PRO A 2 11.98 12.30 -1.62
C PRO A 2 10.57 12.07 -1.06
N ALA A 3 10.30 12.62 0.13
CA ALA A 3 8.96 12.69 0.70
C ALA A 3 8.31 14.06 0.42
N LEU A 4 7.03 14.04 0.06
CA LEU A 4 6.23 15.20 -0.31
C LEU A 4 4.98 15.24 0.57
N LEU A 5 4.49 16.44 0.90
CA LEU A 5 3.20 16.61 1.56
C LEU A 5 2.15 17.04 0.53
N VAL A 6 1.06 16.27 0.47
CA VAL A 6 -0.08 16.53 -0.42
C VAL A 6 -1.30 16.82 0.43
N ALA A 7 -1.99 17.93 0.14
CA ALA A 7 -3.24 18.27 0.80
C ALA A 7 -4.35 17.32 0.35
N LYS A 8 -5.08 16.74 1.31
CA LYS A 8 -6.32 16.02 1.04
C LYS A 8 -7.50 16.99 0.92
N HIS A 9 -8.58 16.50 0.33
CA HIS A 9 -9.86 17.24 0.23
C HIS A 9 -10.45 17.67 1.59
N ASP A 10 -10.06 16.99 2.68
CA ASP A 10 -10.58 17.21 4.04
C ASP A 10 -9.71 18.20 4.82
N GLY A 11 -8.73 18.83 4.16
CA GLY A 11 -7.76 19.75 4.76
C GLY A 11 -6.61 19.08 5.50
N SER A 12 -6.61 17.76 5.66
CA SER A 12 -5.49 17.03 6.26
C SER A 12 -4.33 16.84 5.27
N TRP A 13 -3.12 16.66 5.79
CA TRP A 13 -1.94 16.37 4.96
C TRP A 13 -1.72 14.87 4.79
N ARG A 14 -1.25 14.47 3.60
CA ARG A 14 -0.78 13.11 3.31
C ARG A 14 0.69 13.18 2.91
N MET A 15 1.53 12.48 3.65
CA MET A 15 2.91 12.21 3.23
C MET A 15 2.89 11.22 2.06
N VAL A 16 3.57 11.57 0.97
CA VAL A 16 3.71 10.78 -0.24
C VAL A 16 5.19 10.65 -0.53
N VAL A 17 5.71 9.42 -0.48
CA VAL A 17 7.11 9.15 -0.82
C VAL A 17 7.19 8.71 -2.28
N ASP A 18 8.07 9.35 -3.06
CA ASP A 18 8.26 9.00 -4.46
C ASP A 18 9.18 7.77 -4.61
N TYR A 19 8.58 6.58 -4.53
CA TYR A 19 9.26 5.31 -4.77
C TYR A 19 9.29 4.89 -6.25
N LYS A 20 8.99 5.75 -7.25
CA LYS A 20 8.97 5.32 -8.67
C LYS A 20 10.26 4.63 -9.11
N LYS A 21 11.42 5.18 -8.72
CA LYS A 21 12.73 4.59 -9.05
C LYS A 21 12.93 3.23 -8.38
N LEU A 22 12.55 3.11 -7.11
CA LEU A 22 12.61 1.86 -6.36
C LEU A 22 11.69 0.80 -6.99
N ASN A 23 10.43 1.16 -7.25
CA ASN A 23 9.44 0.26 -7.83
C ASN A 23 9.85 -0.27 -9.21
N ASN A 24 10.64 0.48 -9.98
CA ASN A 24 11.15 0.03 -11.28
C ASN A 24 12.25 -1.03 -11.19
N ILE A 25 13.01 -1.07 -10.08
CA ILE A 25 14.08 -2.05 -9.86
C ILE A 25 13.62 -3.22 -8.97
N THR A 26 12.52 -3.06 -8.25
CA THR A 26 11.93 -4.11 -7.43
C THR A 26 11.34 -5.21 -8.31
N ILE A 27 11.66 -6.46 -7.98
CA ILE A 27 11.05 -7.63 -8.62
C ILE A 27 9.56 -7.64 -8.28
N LYS A 28 8.71 -7.65 -9.30
CA LYS A 28 7.25 -7.65 -9.11
C LYS A 28 6.79 -8.99 -8.54
N ASP A 29 6.05 -8.92 -7.44
CA ASP A 29 5.29 -10.06 -6.94
C ASP A 29 4.03 -10.23 -7.81
N ASN A 30 4.11 -11.15 -8.77
CA ASN A 30 3.00 -11.47 -9.66
C ASN A 30 2.04 -12.47 -8.99
N HIS A 31 1.58 -12.15 -7.79
CA HIS A 31 0.54 -12.93 -7.14
C HIS A 31 -0.76 -12.83 -7.96
N PRO A 32 -1.37 -13.95 -8.37
CA PRO A 32 -2.59 -13.92 -9.16
C PRO A 32 -3.75 -13.41 -8.30
N LEU A 33 -4.08 -12.13 -8.44
CA LEU A 33 -5.30 -11.59 -7.87
C LEU A 33 -6.50 -12.03 -8.75
N PRO A 34 -7.58 -12.55 -8.15
CA PRO A 34 -8.74 -12.97 -8.91
C PRO A 34 -9.33 -11.75 -9.63
N ASN A 35 -9.70 -11.94 -10.90
CA ASN A 35 -10.41 -10.89 -11.61
C ASN A 35 -11.81 -10.71 -10.97
N MET A 36 -12.44 -9.55 -11.20
CA MET A 36 -13.74 -9.26 -10.59
C MET A 36 -14.82 -10.26 -11.05
N GLU A 37 -14.78 -10.69 -12.31
CA GLU A 37 -15.73 -11.65 -12.90
C GLU A 37 -15.60 -13.06 -12.31
N GLN A 38 -14.44 -13.43 -11.77
CA GLN A 38 -14.16 -14.69 -11.07
C GLN A 38 -14.48 -14.56 -9.59
N ALA A 39 -14.21 -13.39 -8.98
CA ALA A 39 -14.45 -13.15 -7.57
C ALA A 39 -15.94 -13.04 -7.22
N ILE A 40 -16.73 -12.37 -8.05
CA ILE A 40 -18.17 -12.13 -7.78
C ILE A 40 -18.98 -13.43 -7.72
N PRO A 41 -18.86 -14.39 -8.66
CA PRO A 41 -19.63 -15.64 -8.59
C PRO A 41 -19.29 -16.50 -7.37
N VAL A 42 -18.02 -16.50 -6.93
CA VAL A 42 -17.59 -17.20 -5.71
C VAL A 42 -18.30 -16.64 -4.46
N LEU A 43 -18.50 -15.32 -4.43
CA LEU A 43 -19.26 -14.65 -3.37
C LEU A 43 -20.78 -14.73 -3.59
N GLY A 44 -21.26 -14.80 -4.82
CA GLY A 44 -22.68 -14.73 -5.17
C GLY A 44 -23.48 -16.03 -5.02
N GLY A 45 -22.84 -17.13 -4.63
CA GLY A 45 -23.41 -18.47 -4.56
C GLY A 45 -24.43 -18.72 -3.43
N GLY A 46 -25.46 -17.88 -3.29
CA GLY A 46 -26.62 -18.18 -2.43
C GLY A 46 -26.50 -17.76 -0.96
N TYR A 47 -25.50 -16.95 -0.59
CA TYR A 47 -25.40 -16.41 0.76
C TYR A 47 -26.45 -15.32 1.00
N LYS A 48 -27.16 -15.42 2.12
CA LYS A 48 -28.20 -14.47 2.54
C LYS A 48 -27.63 -13.20 3.18
N PHE A 49 -26.41 -13.27 3.71
CA PHE A 49 -25.77 -12.18 4.44
C PHE A 49 -24.29 -12.10 4.06
N PHE A 50 -23.79 -10.87 3.96
CA PHE A 50 -22.40 -10.56 3.67
C PHE A 50 -21.86 -9.63 4.74
N SER A 51 -20.59 -9.77 5.08
CA SER A 51 -19.87 -8.84 5.94
C SER A 51 -18.55 -8.47 5.28
N LYS A 52 -18.24 -7.18 5.29
CA LYS A 52 -16.98 -6.65 4.77
C LYS A 52 -16.17 -6.15 5.95
N LEU A 53 -14.93 -6.61 6.04
CA LEU A 53 -13.95 -6.13 7.00
C LEU A 53 -12.92 -5.30 6.26
N ASP A 54 -12.59 -4.13 6.80
CA ASP A 54 -11.53 -3.27 6.29
C ASP A 54 -10.37 -3.26 7.29
N MET A 55 -9.17 -3.54 6.80
CA MET A 55 -7.95 -3.44 7.62
C MET A 55 -7.50 -1.99 7.68
N LYS A 56 -7.79 -1.33 8.80
CA LYS A 56 -7.42 0.08 9.02
C LYS A 56 -5.92 0.29 8.81
N SER A 57 -5.56 1.13 7.85
CA SER A 57 -4.15 1.41 7.54
C SER A 57 -3.33 0.14 7.26
N GLY A 58 -3.91 -0.85 6.56
CA GLY A 58 -3.34 -2.20 6.44
C GLY A 58 -1.86 -2.28 6.05
N PHE A 59 -1.38 -1.39 5.18
CA PHE A 59 0.05 -1.34 4.82
C PHE A 59 0.99 -1.09 6.02
N TRP A 60 0.55 -0.32 7.02
CA TRP A 60 1.34 -0.01 8.21
C TRP A 60 1.35 -1.13 9.26
N GLN A 61 0.50 -2.15 9.08
CA GLN A 61 0.44 -3.29 9.99
C GLN A 61 1.42 -4.40 9.59
N ILE A 62 1.87 -4.41 8.33
CA ILE A 62 2.76 -5.46 7.79
C ILE A 62 4.21 -4.96 7.89
N PRO A 63 5.09 -5.64 8.65
CA PRO A 63 6.47 -5.22 8.78
C PRO A 63 7.25 -5.46 7.49
N ILE A 64 8.15 -4.51 7.17
CA ILE A 64 9.19 -4.71 6.15
C ILE A 64 10.26 -5.61 6.75
N LYS A 65 10.82 -6.53 5.95
CA LYS A 65 11.94 -7.37 6.37
C LYS A 65 13.11 -6.50 6.79
N GLU A 66 13.81 -6.88 7.87
CA GLU A 66 14.89 -6.07 8.44
C GLU A 66 15.97 -5.72 7.41
N GLU A 67 16.35 -6.71 6.60
CA GLU A 67 17.33 -6.58 5.50
C GLU A 67 16.88 -5.68 4.35
N ASP A 68 15.59 -5.33 4.26
CA ASP A 68 15.01 -4.53 3.18
C ASP A 68 14.64 -3.11 3.60
N LYS A 69 14.65 -2.76 4.89
CA LYS A 69 14.23 -1.43 5.40
C LYS A 69 14.97 -0.27 4.74
N TYR A 70 16.29 -0.41 4.56
CA TYR A 70 17.12 0.62 3.91
C TYR A 70 16.68 0.93 2.45
N LYS A 71 15.94 0.02 1.80
CA LYS A 71 15.42 0.25 0.44
C LYS A 71 14.28 1.25 0.45
N THR A 72 13.55 1.38 1.56
CA THR A 72 12.45 2.33 1.76
C THR A 72 12.88 3.64 2.41
N THR A 73 14.19 3.91 2.51
CA THR A 73 14.65 5.17 3.08
C THR A 73 14.14 6.38 2.29
N PHE A 74 13.64 7.39 3.01
CA PHE A 74 13.18 8.64 2.46
C PHE A 74 13.77 9.86 3.17
N ASN A 75 13.94 10.93 2.41
CA ASN A 75 14.48 12.19 2.92
C ASN A 75 13.37 13.26 3.00
N THR A 76 13.38 13.98 4.11
CA THR A 76 12.62 15.21 4.34
C THR A 76 13.62 16.36 4.55
N PRO A 77 13.15 17.62 4.61
CA PRO A 77 14.00 18.73 5.05
C PRO A 77 14.60 18.52 6.45
N ASP A 78 13.94 17.74 7.31
CA ASP A 78 14.30 17.54 8.71
C ASP A 78 15.18 16.31 8.96
N GLY A 79 15.39 15.45 7.96
CA GLY A 79 16.24 14.28 8.12
C GLY A 79 16.01 13.14 7.13
N LEU A 80 16.69 12.03 7.44
CA LEU A 80 16.64 10.78 6.70
C LEU A 80 15.98 9.72 7.60
N TYR A 81 14.98 9.02 7.07
CA TYR A 81 14.15 8.06 7.79
C TYR A 81 13.97 6.77 6.99
N GLU A 82 13.73 5.65 7.65
CA GLU A 82 13.48 4.32 7.05
C GLU A 82 12.33 3.57 7.74
#